data_AF-A0A8S2FBR3-F1
#
_entry.id   AF-A0A8S2FBR3-F1
#
_cell.length_a   1.000
_cell.length_b   1.000
_cell.length_c   1.000
_cell.angle_alpha   90.00
_cell.angle_beta   90.00
_cell.angle_gamma   90.00
#
_symmetry.space_group_name_H-M   'P 1'
#
loop_
_entity.id
_entity.type
_entity.pdbx_description
1 polymer ?
#
loop_
_entity_poly.entity_id
_entity_poly.type
_entity_poly.pdbx_seq_one_letter_code
_entity_poly.pdbx_strand_id
1 'polypeptide(L)'
;MMPRALQLAALVSIPVAASCINAVQYVARHYKVPQISYGAASVIFTFDKSEQYPYFLRTIPDLNSELESLAGFIQVQGWKNIALLYTSDRPTYHNVLKFINATRERGINIAVRRAFISEASNEDLKDHFYKIGNSSVRIIVFIGTLKDQQQLIGSCLESAPHLSDKGYQWIGVHNSMYRTLYLNDSGDIIPKYKSWVQGFIGLQNSANVSSPIYINYSNRWFSAANDSDTPSIVLTNRRSTIPPIANFAYDACFMFAHALNRMVKSRQDPALPENRETYLKVLKNVTFDGVSGHISVNESGDRQVSVPFDILNFVNDSLVLIGSVTVDGKVSLNEDVKIVYTGGATEKPRDMPVTKIPRSALISMIFGSAVCTLVSYFDETSNVTCVLDLWFMNIGYTLIIGTLLETDEDIR
;
A
#
# COMPACT_ATOMS: atom_id res chain seq x y z
N MET A 1 -16.48 -41.82 32.44
CA MET A 1 -16.44 -41.33 31.05
C MET A 1 -15.36 -40.25 31.03
N MET A 2 -14.20 -40.47 30.41
CA MET A 2 -13.22 -39.39 30.26
C MET A 2 -13.84 -38.28 29.42
N PRO A 3 -13.66 -36.99 29.75
CA PRO A 3 -14.11 -35.92 28.87
C PRO A 3 -13.45 -36.12 27.51
N ARG A 4 -14.26 -36.19 26.44
CA ARG A 4 -13.73 -36.16 25.07
C ARG A 4 -12.90 -34.89 24.95
N ALA A 5 -11.63 -35.04 24.58
CA ALA A 5 -10.79 -33.89 24.27
C ALA A 5 -11.48 -33.07 23.17
N LEU A 6 -11.70 -31.78 23.43
CA LEU A 6 -12.23 -30.84 22.46
C LEU A 6 -11.30 -30.82 21.24
N GLN A 7 -11.85 -31.08 20.06
CA GLN A 7 -11.12 -31.00 18.79
C GLN A 7 -11.42 -29.66 18.10
N LEU A 8 -10.39 -29.11 17.46
CA LEU A 8 -10.47 -27.82 16.78
C LEU A 8 -11.05 -27.98 15.37
N ALA A 9 -12.13 -27.24 15.06
CA ALA A 9 -12.78 -27.28 13.74
C ALA A 9 -12.18 -26.30 12.72
N ALA A 10 -11.87 -25.07 13.14
CA ALA A 10 -11.16 -24.07 12.34
C ALA A 10 -10.54 -22.98 13.22
N LEU A 11 -9.62 -22.21 12.63
CA LEU A 11 -8.96 -21.07 13.25
C LEU A 11 -9.48 -19.77 12.65
N VAL A 12 -9.93 -18.83 13.47
CA VAL A 12 -10.20 -17.44 13.06
C VAL A 12 -9.09 -16.58 13.63
N SER A 13 -8.27 -15.94 12.79
CA SER A 13 -7.01 -15.36 13.30
C SER A 13 -6.55 -14.08 12.59
N ILE A 14 -5.80 -13.27 13.34
CA ILE A 14 -5.22 -12.00 12.89
C ILE A 14 -4.00 -12.20 11.99
N PRO A 15 -3.15 -13.22 12.18
CA PRO A 15 -1.70 -12.99 12.19
C PRO A 15 -1.27 -12.22 10.94
N VAL A 16 -0.91 -10.95 11.12
CA VAL A 16 -0.63 -10.04 9.99
C VAL A 16 0.72 -10.37 9.35
N ALA A 17 1.65 -10.89 10.16
CA ALA A 17 2.97 -11.28 9.72
C ALA A 17 2.95 -12.64 8.99
N ALA A 18 3.63 -12.70 7.84
CA ALA A 18 3.76 -13.91 7.05
C ALA A 18 4.42 -15.07 7.82
N SER A 19 5.37 -14.78 8.72
CA SER A 19 6.00 -15.80 9.57
C SER A 19 4.99 -16.52 10.47
N CYS A 20 4.07 -15.78 11.10
CA CYS A 20 3.03 -16.34 11.94
C CYS A 20 2.04 -17.20 11.12
N ILE A 21 1.66 -16.73 9.93
CA ILE A 21 0.79 -17.52 9.05
C ILE A 21 1.47 -18.79 8.59
N ASN A 22 2.75 -18.74 8.21
CA ASN A 22 3.51 -19.92 7.80
C ASN A 22 3.56 -20.96 8.92
N ALA A 23 3.82 -20.53 10.16
CA ALA A 23 3.84 -21.42 11.32
C ALA A 23 2.45 -22.06 11.57
N VAL A 24 1.38 -21.26 11.52
CA VAL A 24 0.02 -21.76 11.68
C VAL A 24 -0.35 -22.71 10.55
N GLN A 25 -0.01 -22.38 9.30
CA GLN A 25 -0.34 -23.17 8.11
C GLN A 25 0.46 -24.48 8.04
N TYR A 26 1.68 -24.52 8.55
CA TYR A 26 2.45 -25.75 8.68
C TYR A 26 1.68 -26.80 9.50
N VAL A 27 1.11 -26.38 10.63
CA VAL A 27 0.28 -27.25 11.49
C VAL A 27 -1.09 -27.49 10.88
N ALA A 28 -1.74 -26.44 10.37
CA ALA A 28 -3.07 -26.51 9.79
C ALA A 28 -3.14 -27.45 8.58
N ARG A 29 -2.09 -27.49 7.74
CA ARG A 29 -1.97 -28.42 6.61
C ARG A 29 -1.88 -29.88 7.06
N HIS A 30 -1.10 -30.16 8.10
CA HIS A 30 -0.97 -31.51 8.63
C HIS A 30 -2.32 -32.02 9.18
N TYR A 31 -3.01 -31.19 9.96
CA TYR A 31 -4.30 -31.55 10.55
C TYR A 31 -5.50 -31.23 9.66
N LYS A 32 -5.31 -30.67 8.47
CA LYS A 32 -6.38 -30.26 7.55
C LYS A 32 -7.38 -29.28 8.16
N VAL A 33 -6.94 -28.41 9.06
CA VAL A 33 -7.81 -27.47 9.77
C VAL A 33 -7.89 -26.16 8.99
N PRO A 34 -9.07 -25.70 8.54
CA PRO A 34 -9.21 -24.42 7.88
C PRO A 34 -8.81 -23.24 8.78
N GLN A 35 -8.15 -22.23 8.20
CA GLN A 35 -7.87 -20.94 8.83
C GLN A 35 -8.58 -19.85 8.04
N ILE A 36 -9.35 -19.00 8.72
CA ILE A 36 -9.94 -17.78 8.17
C ILE A 36 -9.19 -16.59 8.75
N SER A 37 -8.35 -15.96 7.93
CA SER A 37 -7.64 -14.75 8.32
C SER A 37 -8.40 -13.49 7.96
N TYR A 38 -8.42 -12.52 8.88
CA TYR A 38 -9.06 -11.23 8.67
C TYR A 38 -8.07 -10.06 8.61
N GLY A 39 -6.75 -10.33 8.59
CA GLY A 39 -5.72 -9.28 8.51
C GLY A 39 -4.55 -9.56 7.57
N ALA A 40 -4.55 -10.71 6.90
CA ALA A 40 -3.49 -11.13 6.00
C ALA A 40 -3.74 -10.72 4.55
N ALA A 41 -3.53 -9.44 4.25
CA ALA A 41 -3.79 -8.89 2.90
C ALA A 41 -2.69 -9.21 1.87
N SER A 42 -1.46 -9.54 2.30
CA SER A 42 -0.32 -9.70 1.38
C SER A 42 -0.57 -10.69 0.24
N VAL A 43 -0.03 -10.38 -0.94
CA VAL A 43 -0.19 -11.21 -2.15
C VAL A 43 0.59 -12.53 -2.04
N ILE A 44 1.54 -12.63 -1.11
CA ILE A 44 2.29 -13.87 -0.87
C ILE A 44 1.37 -15.03 -0.46
N PHE A 45 0.24 -14.75 0.19
CA PHE A 45 -0.75 -15.77 0.59
C PHE A 45 -1.64 -16.23 -0.57
N THR A 46 -1.55 -15.57 -1.73
CA THR A 46 -2.18 -16.00 -2.99
C THR A 46 -1.19 -16.76 -3.86
N PHE A 47 0.10 -16.46 -3.76
CA PHE A 47 1.13 -17.14 -4.53
C PHE A 47 1.30 -18.57 -4.04
N ASP A 48 1.28 -19.53 -4.96
CA ASP A 48 1.50 -20.96 -4.66
C ASP A 48 0.55 -21.52 -3.58
N LYS A 49 -0.69 -21.00 -3.59
CA LYS A 49 -1.66 -21.23 -2.51
C LYS A 49 -2.07 -22.68 -2.35
N SER A 50 -2.15 -23.43 -3.44
CA SER A 50 -2.48 -24.86 -3.42
C SER A 50 -1.43 -25.71 -2.69
N GLU A 51 -0.16 -25.30 -2.71
CA GLU A 51 0.92 -26.06 -2.09
C GLU A 51 1.24 -25.55 -0.68
N GLN A 52 1.35 -24.24 -0.52
CA GLN A 52 1.80 -23.63 0.74
C GLN A 52 0.65 -23.35 1.71
N TYR A 53 -0.53 -23.01 1.21
CA TYR A 53 -1.66 -22.53 2.02
C TYR A 53 -3.01 -23.19 1.66
N PRO A 54 -3.11 -24.53 1.53
CA PRO A 54 -4.30 -25.20 1.00
C PRO A 54 -5.56 -25.03 1.88
N TYR A 55 -5.39 -24.77 3.18
CA TYR A 55 -6.47 -24.60 4.15
C TYR A 55 -6.65 -23.13 4.56
N PHE A 56 -6.05 -22.18 3.84
CA PHE A 56 -6.12 -20.76 4.15
C PHE A 56 -7.23 -20.06 3.38
N LEU A 57 -8.10 -19.36 4.12
CA LEU A 57 -9.10 -18.45 3.59
C LEU A 57 -8.89 -17.07 4.21
N ARG A 58 -9.42 -16.03 3.58
CA ARG A 58 -9.45 -14.70 4.18
C ARG A 58 -10.70 -13.89 3.85
N THR A 59 -11.12 -13.07 4.81
CA THR A 59 -12.21 -12.09 4.68
C THR A 59 -11.71 -10.66 4.48
N ILE A 60 -10.42 -10.41 4.63
CA ILE A 60 -9.82 -9.15 4.19
C ILE A 60 -9.55 -9.23 2.67
N PRO A 61 -9.80 -8.16 1.91
CA PRO A 61 -9.33 -8.04 0.54
C PRO A 61 -7.83 -8.31 0.41
N ASP A 62 -7.43 -8.84 -0.73
CA ASP A 62 -6.01 -8.96 -1.06
C ASP A 62 -5.41 -7.59 -1.40
N LEU A 63 -4.12 -7.43 -1.13
CA LEU A 63 -3.42 -6.17 -1.39
C LEU A 63 -3.21 -5.93 -2.88
N ASN A 64 -3.30 -6.94 -3.76
CA ASN A 64 -3.22 -6.71 -5.21
C ASN A 64 -4.41 -5.89 -5.69
N SER A 65 -5.62 -6.21 -5.22
CA SER A 65 -6.84 -5.41 -5.50
C SER A 65 -6.70 -3.95 -5.06
N GLU A 66 -6.07 -3.70 -3.90
CA GLU A 66 -5.81 -2.34 -3.42
C GLU A 66 -4.74 -1.62 -4.27
N LEU A 67 -3.65 -2.30 -4.64
CA LEU A 67 -2.56 -1.72 -5.41
C LEU A 67 -2.98 -1.37 -6.85
N GLU A 68 -3.85 -2.19 -7.47
CA GLU A 68 -4.50 -1.86 -8.73
C GLU A 68 -5.36 -0.59 -8.61
N SER A 69 -6.15 -0.51 -7.54
CA SER A 69 -6.98 0.66 -7.24
C SER A 69 -6.12 1.91 -6.99
N LEU A 70 -5.00 1.77 -6.28
CA LEU A 70 -4.07 2.85 -5.98
C LEU A 70 -3.43 3.40 -7.26
N ALA A 71 -3.01 2.52 -8.17
CA ALA A 71 -2.49 2.93 -9.46
C ALA A 71 -3.56 3.65 -10.31
N GLY A 72 -4.82 3.20 -10.25
CA GLY A 72 -5.97 3.89 -10.87
C GLY A 72 -6.19 5.30 -10.30
N PHE A 73 -6.09 5.45 -8.97
CA PHE A 73 -6.16 6.76 -8.32
C PHE A 73 -5.05 7.70 -8.80
N ILE A 74 -3.79 7.24 -8.81
CA ILE A 74 -2.63 8.02 -9.29
C ILE A 74 -2.84 8.43 -10.76
N GLN A 75 -3.37 7.54 -11.59
CA GLN A 75 -3.68 7.80 -13.00
C GLN A 75 -4.72 8.91 -13.16
N VAL A 76 -5.82 8.87 -12.40
CA VAL A 76 -6.89 9.89 -12.44
C VAL A 76 -6.40 11.24 -11.93
N GLN A 77 -5.48 11.26 -10.97
CA GLN A 77 -4.82 12.49 -10.54
C GLN A 77 -3.88 13.07 -11.63
N GLY A 78 -3.58 12.32 -12.69
CA GLY A 78 -2.77 12.76 -13.82
C GLY A 78 -1.27 12.75 -13.54
N TRP A 79 -0.83 12.12 -12.45
CA TRP A 79 0.59 11.97 -12.13
C TRP A 79 1.20 10.85 -12.95
N LYS A 80 2.31 11.15 -13.64
CA LYS A 80 3.01 10.21 -14.54
C LYS A 80 4.34 9.76 -13.99
N ASN A 81 4.92 10.46 -13.03
CA ASN A 81 6.22 10.15 -12.47
C ASN A 81 6.15 10.07 -10.94
N ILE A 82 6.47 8.91 -10.40
CA ILE A 82 6.41 8.66 -8.95
C ILE A 82 7.74 8.13 -8.41
N ALA A 83 7.97 8.38 -7.13
CA ALA A 83 9.00 7.77 -6.33
C ALA A 83 8.35 6.65 -5.53
N LEU A 84 8.85 5.43 -5.66
CA LEU A 84 8.39 4.27 -4.90
C LEU A 84 9.40 3.94 -3.82
N LEU A 85 8.96 4.03 -2.57
CA LEU A 85 9.72 3.64 -1.39
C LEU A 85 9.03 2.45 -0.72
N TYR A 86 9.79 1.41 -0.38
CA TYR A 86 9.21 0.20 0.20
C TYR A 86 10.18 -0.58 1.08
N THR A 87 9.64 -1.45 1.92
CA THR A 87 10.44 -2.37 2.74
C THR A 87 10.85 -3.61 1.94
N SER A 88 12.09 -4.07 2.08
CA SER A 88 12.66 -5.16 1.29
C SER A 88 12.29 -6.56 1.78
N ASP A 89 11.42 -6.67 2.79
CA ASP A 89 10.93 -7.95 3.27
C ASP A 89 10.19 -8.70 2.16
N ARG A 90 10.30 -10.03 2.16
CA ARG A 90 9.79 -10.89 1.08
C ARG A 90 8.29 -10.64 0.79
N PRO A 91 7.38 -10.58 1.78
CA PRO A 91 5.99 -10.22 1.53
C PRO A 91 5.83 -8.90 0.78
N THR A 92 6.49 -7.83 1.23
CA THR A 92 6.40 -6.51 0.60
C THR A 92 6.98 -6.50 -0.81
N TYR A 93 8.06 -7.23 -1.06
CA TYR A 93 8.64 -7.33 -2.40
C TYR A 93 7.63 -7.87 -3.44
N HIS A 94 6.88 -8.92 -3.10
CA HIS A 94 5.84 -9.45 -4.00
C HIS A 94 4.69 -8.45 -4.23
N ASN A 95 4.31 -7.70 -3.20
CA ASN A 95 3.32 -6.63 -3.32
C ASN A 95 3.82 -5.52 -4.29
N VAL A 96 5.07 -5.13 -4.14
CA VAL A 96 5.72 -4.11 -4.99
C VAL A 96 5.78 -4.53 -6.46
N LEU A 97 6.04 -5.81 -6.76
CA LEU A 97 5.99 -6.30 -8.14
C LEU A 97 4.60 -6.13 -8.77
N LYS A 98 3.53 -6.36 -8.01
CA LYS A 98 2.16 -6.12 -8.47
C LYS A 98 1.91 -4.64 -8.74
N PHE A 99 2.33 -3.76 -7.82
CA PHE A 99 2.20 -2.32 -8.02
C PHE A 99 2.99 -1.80 -9.23
N ILE A 100 4.19 -2.34 -9.49
CA ILE A 100 4.99 -1.99 -10.68
C ILE A 100 4.25 -2.35 -11.98
N ASN A 101 3.59 -3.51 -12.02
CA ASN A 101 2.79 -3.88 -13.19
C ASN A 101 1.56 -2.98 -13.34
N ALA A 102 0.82 -2.75 -12.26
CA ALA A 102 -0.36 -1.88 -12.25
C ALA A 102 -0.05 -0.45 -12.72
N THR A 103 1.10 0.10 -12.31
CA THR A 103 1.57 1.42 -12.73
C THR A 103 2.02 1.44 -14.19
N ARG A 104 2.75 0.42 -14.64
CA ARG A 104 3.18 0.27 -16.04
C ARG A 104 2.00 0.23 -17.01
N GLU A 105 0.99 -0.58 -16.71
CA GLU A 105 -0.23 -0.71 -17.53
C GLU A 105 -1.01 0.61 -17.67
N ARG A 106 -0.86 1.51 -16.69
CA ARG A 106 -1.51 2.83 -16.66
C ARG A 106 -0.61 3.97 -17.17
N GLY A 107 0.57 3.64 -17.69
CA GLY A 107 1.54 4.61 -18.20
C GLY A 107 2.10 5.53 -17.11
N ILE A 108 2.28 5.00 -15.89
CA ILE A 108 2.93 5.68 -14.75
C ILE A 108 4.36 5.14 -14.64
N ASN A 109 5.32 6.05 -14.69
CA ASN A 109 6.75 5.77 -14.56
C ASN A 109 7.19 5.85 -13.09
N ILE A 110 7.90 4.83 -12.62
CA ILE A 110 8.57 4.84 -11.32
C ILE A 110 10.00 5.36 -11.55
N ALA A 111 10.13 6.69 -11.52
CA ALA A 111 11.39 7.37 -11.81
C ALA A 111 12.44 7.20 -10.71
N VAL A 112 12.01 7.01 -9.46
CA VAL A 112 12.88 6.66 -8.33
C VAL A 112 12.31 5.44 -7.64
N ARG A 113 13.11 4.38 -7.48
CA ARG A 113 12.72 3.18 -6.75
C ARG A 113 13.74 2.89 -5.65
N ARG A 114 13.27 2.81 -4.41
CA ARG A 114 14.13 2.59 -3.23
C ARG A 114 13.53 1.52 -2.32
N ALA A 115 14.37 0.58 -1.92
CA ALA A 115 14.04 -0.46 -0.96
C ALA A 115 14.92 -0.33 0.28
N PHE A 116 14.37 -0.51 1.47
CA PHE A 116 15.14 -0.55 2.72
C PHE A 116 14.73 -1.75 3.59
N ILE A 117 15.63 -2.22 4.44
CA ILE A 117 15.35 -3.36 5.33
C ILE A 117 14.37 -2.93 6.42
N SER A 118 13.36 -3.74 6.75
CA SER A 118 12.43 -3.41 7.84
C SER A 118 13.20 -3.09 9.14
N GLU A 119 12.72 -2.10 9.90
CA GLU A 119 13.36 -1.58 11.12
C GLU A 119 14.69 -0.83 10.89
N ALA A 120 14.79 -0.17 9.75
CA ALA A 120 15.97 0.37 9.07
C ALA A 120 16.83 1.50 9.70
N SER A 121 17.15 1.58 10.99
CA SER A 121 17.85 2.77 11.59
C SER A 121 17.36 4.17 11.10
N ASN A 122 17.98 5.27 11.54
CA ASN A 122 17.72 6.58 10.92
C ASN A 122 18.78 6.90 9.86
N GLU A 123 19.98 6.35 9.99
CA GLU A 123 21.10 6.63 9.09
C GLU A 123 20.89 5.99 7.71
N ASP A 124 20.38 4.77 7.67
CA ASP A 124 20.13 4.08 6.40
C ASP A 124 19.02 4.81 5.60
N LEU A 125 17.98 5.29 6.30
CA LEU A 125 16.88 6.04 5.70
C LEU A 125 17.29 7.40 5.11
N LYS A 126 18.34 8.05 5.63
CA LYS A 126 18.81 9.36 5.11
C LYS A 126 19.19 9.29 3.63
N ASP A 127 19.93 8.27 3.21
CA ASP A 127 20.30 8.12 1.80
C ASP A 127 19.07 7.88 0.90
N HIS A 128 18.02 7.25 1.43
CA HIS A 128 16.74 7.09 0.73
C HIS A 128 16.08 8.44 0.46
N PHE A 129 15.96 9.28 1.48
CA PHE A 129 15.38 10.62 1.33
C PHE A 129 16.25 11.55 0.50
N TYR A 130 17.57 11.49 0.64
CA TYR A 130 18.49 12.29 -0.16
C TYR A 130 18.31 12.05 -1.66
N LYS A 131 18.23 10.78 -2.11
CA LYS A 131 18.01 10.51 -3.54
C LYS A 131 16.61 10.89 -4.02
N ILE A 132 15.59 10.80 -3.17
CA ILE A 132 14.23 11.27 -3.51
C ILE A 132 14.22 12.80 -3.63
N GLY A 133 14.80 13.52 -2.66
CA GLY A 133 14.86 14.98 -2.64
C GLY A 133 15.68 15.58 -3.78
N ASN A 134 16.78 14.93 -4.16
CA ASN A 134 17.58 15.33 -5.34
C ASN A 134 16.97 14.91 -6.68
N SER A 135 15.89 14.13 -6.66
CA SER A 135 15.13 13.86 -7.87
C SER A 135 14.18 15.01 -8.20
N SER A 136 13.75 15.07 -9.45
CA SER A 136 12.68 15.97 -9.88
C SER A 136 11.29 15.45 -9.49
N VAL A 137 11.18 14.26 -8.90
CA VAL A 137 9.90 13.65 -8.58
C VAL A 137 9.29 14.28 -7.33
N ARG A 138 7.96 14.42 -7.33
CA ARG A 138 7.20 15.03 -6.23
C ARG A 138 6.14 14.12 -5.61
N ILE A 139 5.75 13.06 -6.30
CA ILE A 139 4.76 12.09 -5.80
C ILE A 139 5.51 10.90 -5.21
N ILE A 140 5.32 10.65 -3.92
CA ILE A 140 6.03 9.62 -3.18
C ILE A 140 5.02 8.59 -2.68
N VAL A 141 5.16 7.36 -3.15
CA VAL A 141 4.34 6.22 -2.73
C VAL A 141 5.15 5.38 -1.76
N PHE A 142 4.58 5.09 -0.58
CA PHE A 142 5.15 4.16 0.37
C PHE A 142 4.34 2.88 0.49
N ILE A 143 5.02 1.72 0.40
CA ILE A 143 4.46 0.39 0.62
C ILE A 143 5.32 -0.34 1.65
N GLY A 144 4.76 -0.61 2.83
CA GLY A 144 5.47 -1.33 3.89
C GLY A 144 4.56 -1.64 5.09
N THR A 145 5.17 -2.03 6.20
CA THR A 145 4.44 -2.35 7.44
C THR A 145 4.04 -1.09 8.22
N LEU A 146 3.13 -1.26 9.17
CA LEU A 146 2.75 -0.22 10.14
C LEU A 146 3.96 0.32 10.93
N LYS A 147 4.85 -0.58 11.37
CA LYS A 147 6.05 -0.22 12.15
C LYS A 147 7.04 0.55 11.30
N ASP A 148 7.28 0.10 10.07
CA ASP A 148 8.21 0.77 9.15
C ASP A 148 7.70 2.14 8.71
N GLN A 149 6.38 2.31 8.51
CA GLN A 149 5.78 3.62 8.25
C GLN A 149 6.08 4.60 9.40
N GLN A 150 5.90 4.18 10.64
CA GLN A 150 6.14 5.06 11.80
C GLN A 150 7.61 5.48 11.91
N GLN A 151 8.54 4.57 11.66
CA GLN A 151 9.98 4.85 11.64
C GLN A 151 10.36 5.76 10.47
N LEU A 152 9.86 5.45 9.27
CA LEU A 152 10.09 6.23 8.06
C LEU A 152 9.73 7.69 8.27
N ILE A 153 8.55 7.95 8.86
CA ILE A 153 8.06 9.30 9.10
C ILE A 153 8.96 10.04 10.08
N GLY A 154 9.32 9.40 11.20
CA GLY A 154 10.23 9.99 12.18
C GLY A 154 11.56 10.39 11.54
N SER A 155 12.16 9.47 10.79
CA SER A 155 13.43 9.71 10.11
C SER A 155 13.32 10.79 9.02
N CYS A 156 12.24 10.81 8.24
CA CYS A 156 12.05 11.82 7.19
C CYS A 156 11.92 13.23 7.77
N LEU A 157 11.16 13.39 8.85
CA LEU A 157 10.98 14.68 9.51
C LEU A 157 12.27 15.21 10.14
N GLU A 158 13.14 14.31 10.61
CA GLU A 158 14.44 14.67 11.17
C GLU A 158 15.48 15.02 10.09
N SER A 159 15.51 14.28 8.98
CA SER A 159 16.62 14.35 8.01
C SER A 159 16.27 15.02 6.68
N ALA A 160 15.00 15.05 6.30
CA ALA A 160 14.52 15.60 5.04
C ALA A 160 13.11 16.21 5.20
N PRO A 161 12.90 17.16 6.15
CA PRO A 161 11.58 17.73 6.42
C PRO A 161 10.93 18.37 5.19
N HIS A 162 11.74 18.87 4.24
CA HIS A 162 11.28 19.45 2.97
C HIS A 162 10.44 18.48 2.11
N LEU A 163 10.57 17.16 2.29
CA LEU A 163 9.72 16.17 1.61
C LEU A 163 8.29 16.15 2.16
N SER A 164 8.04 16.81 3.29
CA SER A 164 6.71 17.01 3.89
C SER A 164 6.13 18.41 3.62
N ASP A 165 6.84 19.23 2.84
CA ASP A 165 6.40 20.58 2.50
C ASP A 165 5.47 20.58 1.28
N LYS A 166 4.86 21.76 1.05
CA LYS A 166 4.03 22.02 -0.13
C LYS A 166 4.81 21.73 -1.41
N GLY A 167 4.15 21.04 -2.34
CA GLY A 167 4.73 20.68 -3.64
C GLY A 167 5.15 19.23 -3.74
N TYR A 168 5.21 18.50 -2.61
CA TYR A 168 5.26 17.04 -2.59
C TYR A 168 3.86 16.45 -2.38
N GLN A 169 3.70 15.15 -2.59
CA GLN A 169 2.53 14.40 -2.15
C GLN A 169 2.95 13.00 -1.69
N TRP A 170 2.62 12.67 -0.44
CA TRP A 170 2.75 11.32 0.09
C TRP A 170 1.48 10.50 -0.11
N ILE A 171 1.67 9.28 -0.60
CA ILE A 171 0.59 8.33 -0.86
C ILE A 171 0.92 7.01 -0.17
N GLY A 172 -0.06 6.43 0.53
CA GLY A 172 0.07 5.15 1.20
C GLY A 172 -1.05 4.16 0.91
N VAL A 173 -0.82 2.93 1.36
CA VAL A 173 -1.82 1.86 1.42
C VAL A 173 -2.61 1.92 2.74
N HIS A 174 -3.58 1.03 2.95
CA HIS A 174 -4.46 0.95 4.12
C HIS A 174 -3.72 1.01 5.45
N ASN A 175 -2.55 0.39 5.53
CA ASN A 175 -1.70 0.44 6.72
C ASN A 175 -1.29 1.88 7.08
N SER A 176 -0.97 2.70 6.09
CA SER A 176 -0.63 4.11 6.31
C SER A 176 -1.79 4.95 6.84
N MET A 177 -3.04 4.45 6.73
CA MET A 177 -4.24 5.18 7.15
C MET A 177 -4.71 4.85 8.57
N TYR A 178 -4.01 3.99 9.31
CA TYR A 178 -4.36 3.72 10.71
C TYR A 178 -3.96 4.91 11.59
N ARG A 179 -4.96 5.66 12.07
CA ARG A 179 -4.73 6.82 12.97
C ARG A 179 -3.88 6.47 14.18
N THR A 180 -3.99 5.25 14.71
CA THR A 180 -3.22 4.77 15.87
C THR A 180 -1.71 4.86 15.69
N LEU A 181 -1.19 4.96 14.46
CA LEU A 181 0.23 5.23 14.19
C LEU A 181 0.67 6.62 14.66
N TYR A 182 -0.27 7.55 14.74
CA TYR A 182 -0.03 8.98 14.86
C TYR A 182 -0.53 9.57 16.18
N LEU A 183 -1.25 8.78 16.99
CA LEU A 183 -1.86 9.24 18.24
C LEU A 183 -1.00 8.89 19.46
N ASN A 184 -1.05 9.75 20.48
CA ASN A 184 -0.54 9.45 21.82
C ASN A 184 -1.56 8.64 22.65
N ASP A 185 -1.19 8.30 23.88
CA ASP A 185 -2.05 7.60 24.84
C ASP A 185 -3.27 8.41 25.31
N SER A 186 -3.39 9.68 24.91
CA SER A 186 -4.59 10.53 25.12
C SER A 186 -5.49 10.60 23.89
N GLY A 187 -5.06 10.07 22.75
CA GLY A 187 -5.81 10.07 21.49
C GLY A 187 -5.56 11.30 20.62
N ASP A 188 -4.61 12.15 21.01
CA ASP A 188 -4.20 13.34 20.25
C ASP A 188 -3.07 13.01 19.28
N ILE A 189 -3.00 13.71 18.15
CA ILE A 189 -1.87 13.56 17.23
C ILE A 189 -0.57 13.98 17.91
N ILE A 190 0.42 13.08 17.90
CA ILE A 190 1.75 13.34 18.45
C ILE A 190 2.33 14.54 17.69
N PRO A 191 2.75 15.63 18.38
CA PRO A 191 3.12 16.89 17.75
C PRO A 191 4.12 16.76 16.59
N LYS A 192 5.11 15.86 16.71
CA LYS A 192 6.09 15.63 15.65
C LYS A 192 5.47 15.15 14.33
N TYR A 193 4.35 14.42 14.35
CA TYR A 193 3.71 13.87 13.15
C TYR A 193 2.71 14.82 12.50
N LYS A 194 2.36 15.94 13.12
CA LYS A 194 1.31 16.86 12.63
C LYS A 194 1.59 17.38 11.22
N SER A 195 2.84 17.76 10.93
CA SER A 195 3.22 18.25 9.60
C SER A 195 3.14 17.16 8.53
N TRP A 196 3.54 15.93 8.87
CA TRP A 196 3.52 14.80 7.93
C TRP A 196 2.09 14.39 7.54
N VAL A 197 1.24 14.21 8.55
CA VAL A 197 -0.12 13.73 8.30
C VAL A 197 -0.94 14.77 7.55
N GLN A 198 -0.58 16.06 7.60
CA GLN A 198 -1.31 17.09 6.89
C GLN A 198 -1.20 16.93 5.37
N GLY A 199 -2.31 16.49 4.77
CA GLY A 199 -2.44 16.25 3.35
C GLY A 199 -1.94 14.87 2.88
N PHE A 200 -1.68 13.94 3.81
CA PHE A 200 -1.40 12.56 3.45
C PHE A 200 -2.64 11.93 2.79
N ILE A 201 -2.44 11.17 1.72
CA ILE A 201 -3.53 10.47 1.01
C ILE A 201 -3.26 8.98 1.05
N GLY A 202 -4.29 8.17 1.25
CA GLY A 202 -4.16 6.73 1.09
C GLY A 202 -5.50 6.06 0.92
N LEU A 203 -5.44 4.79 0.53
CA LEU A 203 -6.63 3.96 0.43
C LEU A 203 -6.95 3.30 1.76
N GLN A 204 -8.21 2.96 1.98
CA GLN A 204 -8.64 2.09 3.06
C GLN A 204 -9.74 1.17 2.55
N ASN A 205 -9.81 -0.05 3.08
CA ASN A 205 -10.92 -0.93 2.74
C ASN A 205 -12.24 -0.33 3.23
N SER A 206 -13.21 -0.14 2.34
CA SER A 206 -14.51 0.41 2.69
C SER A 206 -15.32 -0.56 3.55
N ALA A 207 -16.17 0.03 4.39
CA ALA A 207 -17.27 -0.67 5.05
C ALA A 207 -18.59 -0.08 4.58
N ASN A 208 -19.64 -0.89 4.47
CA ASN A 208 -20.96 -0.37 4.10
C ASN A 208 -21.62 0.25 5.34
N VAL A 209 -21.15 1.44 5.73
CA VAL A 209 -21.52 2.12 6.97
C VAL A 209 -23.00 2.49 7.06
N SER A 210 -23.67 2.63 5.91
CA SER A 210 -25.10 2.92 5.83
C SER A 210 -25.98 1.67 5.91
N SER A 211 -25.40 0.46 5.85
CA SER A 211 -26.18 -0.77 5.91
C SER A 211 -26.79 -1.00 7.30
N PRO A 212 -28.01 -1.57 7.40
CA PRO A 212 -28.59 -1.94 8.68
C PRO A 212 -27.71 -2.89 9.51
N ILE A 213 -26.95 -3.77 8.83
CA ILE A 213 -26.03 -4.72 9.46
C ILE A 213 -24.87 -3.98 10.14
N TYR A 214 -24.27 -3.02 9.44
CA TYR A 214 -23.21 -2.19 10.02
C TYR A 214 -23.72 -1.33 11.17
N ILE A 215 -24.89 -0.69 11.04
CA ILE A 215 -25.48 0.14 12.10
C ILE A 215 -25.74 -0.69 13.37
N ASN A 216 -26.29 -1.90 13.23
CA ASN A 216 -26.49 -2.79 14.37
C ASN A 216 -25.14 -3.22 15.00
N TYR A 217 -24.19 -3.60 14.16
CA TYR A 217 -22.82 -3.92 14.60
C TYR A 217 -22.17 -2.75 15.36
N SER A 218 -22.26 -1.52 14.84
CA SER A 218 -21.68 -0.35 15.48
C SER A 218 -22.36 -0.01 16.80
N ASN A 219 -23.68 -0.10 16.87
CA ASN A 219 -24.41 0.10 18.11
C ASN A 219 -23.98 -0.89 19.20
N ARG A 220 -23.80 -2.16 18.84
CA ARG A 220 -23.28 -3.19 19.76
C ARG A 220 -21.84 -2.92 20.18
N TRP A 221 -20.99 -2.54 19.24
CA TRP A 221 -19.58 -2.19 19.52
C TRP A 221 -19.46 -1.07 20.55
N PHE A 222 -20.17 0.04 20.33
CA PHE A 222 -20.10 1.19 21.23
C PHE A 222 -20.84 0.96 22.55
N SER A 223 -21.87 0.12 22.58
CA SER A 223 -22.54 -0.25 23.84
C SER A 223 -21.66 -1.14 24.72
N ALA A 224 -20.89 -2.06 24.12
CA ALA A 224 -19.97 -2.93 24.86
C ALA A 224 -18.83 -2.15 25.54
N ALA A 225 -18.46 -0.98 25.00
CA ALA A 225 -17.44 -0.13 25.63
C ALA A 225 -17.87 0.46 27.00
N ASN A 226 -19.16 0.37 27.35
CA ASN A 226 -19.71 0.82 28.63
C ASN A 226 -19.91 -0.32 29.65
N ASP A 227 -19.58 -1.56 29.27
CA ASP A 227 -19.67 -2.72 30.15
C ASP A 227 -18.40 -2.83 31.01
N SER A 228 -18.56 -3.04 32.32
CA SER A 228 -17.46 -3.17 33.29
C SER A 228 -16.60 -4.40 33.08
N ASP A 229 -17.15 -5.44 32.42
CA ASP A 229 -16.43 -6.69 32.12
C ASP A 229 -15.66 -6.63 30.80
N THR A 230 -15.78 -5.52 30.04
CA THR A 230 -15.07 -5.35 28.78
C THR A 230 -13.56 -5.18 29.04
N PRO A 231 -12.69 -6.03 28.46
CA PRO A 231 -11.26 -5.95 28.67
C PRO A 231 -10.70 -4.56 28.34
N SER A 232 -9.80 -4.04 29.17
CA SER A 232 -9.23 -2.68 29.07
C SER A 232 -8.61 -2.34 27.71
N ILE A 233 -8.27 -3.35 26.90
CA ILE A 233 -7.76 -3.20 25.53
C ILE A 233 -8.80 -2.60 24.54
N VAL A 234 -10.09 -2.68 24.88
CA VAL A 234 -11.18 -2.00 24.17
C VAL A 234 -11.31 -0.55 24.64
N LEU A 235 -10.81 -0.22 25.84
CA LEU A 235 -11.11 1.01 26.57
C LEU A 235 -10.07 2.13 26.41
N THR A 236 -8.90 1.90 25.82
CA THR A 236 -7.90 2.96 25.59
C THR A 236 -8.26 3.78 24.34
N ASN A 237 -8.88 4.95 24.52
CA ASN A 237 -9.23 5.99 23.52
C ASN A 237 -10.07 5.57 22.30
N ARG A 238 -10.67 4.38 22.28
CA ARG A 238 -11.42 3.83 21.15
C ARG A 238 -12.95 4.01 21.25
N ARG A 239 -13.42 5.03 21.97
CA ARG A 239 -14.88 5.23 22.19
C ARG A 239 -15.63 5.79 20.98
N SER A 240 -14.95 6.37 19.99
CA SER A 240 -15.61 7.09 18.88
C SER A 240 -15.45 6.45 17.50
N THR A 241 -14.59 5.44 17.32
CA THR A 241 -14.34 4.83 16.00
C THR A 241 -14.09 3.34 16.08
N ILE A 242 -14.62 2.59 15.10
CA ILE A 242 -14.35 1.16 14.92
C ILE A 242 -13.11 1.00 14.05
N PRO A 243 -12.07 0.26 14.50
CA PRO A 243 -10.92 -0.03 13.65
C PRO A 243 -11.37 -0.75 12.37
N PRO A 244 -10.94 -0.33 11.17
CA PRO A 244 -11.38 -0.95 9.91
C PRO A 244 -11.18 -2.47 9.87
N ILE A 245 -10.09 -2.95 10.47
CA ILE A 245 -9.77 -4.38 10.58
C ILE A 245 -10.83 -5.19 11.35
N ALA A 246 -11.55 -4.57 12.29
CA ALA A 246 -12.56 -5.24 13.09
C ALA A 246 -13.77 -5.67 12.26
N ASN A 247 -14.05 -4.96 11.16
CA ASN A 247 -15.11 -5.33 10.22
C ASN A 247 -14.83 -6.70 9.60
N PHE A 248 -13.59 -6.95 9.17
CA PHE A 248 -13.21 -8.25 8.59
C PHE A 248 -13.17 -9.36 9.63
N ALA A 249 -12.84 -9.04 10.88
CA ALA A 249 -12.90 -9.99 12.00
C ALA A 249 -14.33 -10.43 12.27
N TYR A 250 -15.27 -9.49 12.29
CA TYR A 250 -16.70 -9.77 12.41
C TYR A 250 -17.16 -10.71 11.29
N ASP A 251 -16.85 -10.37 10.04
CA ASP A 251 -17.24 -11.19 8.89
C ASP A 251 -16.55 -12.57 8.89
N ALA A 252 -15.32 -12.70 9.38
CA ALA A 252 -14.65 -14.01 9.53
C ALA A 252 -15.36 -14.90 10.55
N CYS A 253 -15.80 -14.34 11.68
CA CYS A 253 -16.58 -15.07 12.67
C CYS A 253 -17.94 -15.52 12.11
N PHE A 254 -18.62 -14.67 11.34
CA PHE A 254 -19.88 -15.03 10.70
C PHE A 254 -19.70 -16.06 9.59
N MET A 255 -18.62 -15.97 8.81
CA MET A 255 -18.27 -16.98 7.82
C MET A 255 -18.09 -18.35 8.47
N PHE A 256 -17.35 -18.41 9.58
CA PHE A 256 -17.21 -19.60 10.41
C PHE A 256 -18.57 -20.12 10.90
N ALA A 257 -19.41 -19.23 11.46
CA ALA A 257 -20.72 -19.61 12.00
C ALA A 257 -21.68 -20.14 10.93
N HIS A 258 -21.72 -19.53 9.74
CA HIS A 258 -22.52 -20.00 8.61
C HIS A 258 -22.08 -21.39 8.14
N ALA A 259 -20.77 -21.62 8.02
CA ALA A 259 -20.25 -22.93 7.65
C ALA A 259 -20.56 -23.98 8.71
N LEU A 260 -20.33 -23.67 9.99
CA LEU A 260 -20.64 -24.57 11.11
C LEU A 260 -22.13 -24.94 11.13
N ASN A 261 -23.03 -23.97 10.95
CA ASN A 261 -24.47 -24.22 10.89
C ASN A 261 -24.84 -25.17 9.74
N ARG A 262 -24.19 -25.06 8.57
CA ARG A 262 -24.39 -25.99 7.45
C ARG A 262 -23.92 -27.40 7.80
N MET A 263 -22.76 -27.55 8.44
CA MET A 263 -22.25 -28.85 8.90
C MET A 263 -23.18 -29.51 9.92
N VAL A 264 -23.66 -28.74 10.91
CA VAL A 264 -24.61 -29.21 11.92
C VAL A 264 -25.92 -29.68 11.29
N LYS A 265 -26.48 -28.92 10.33
CA LYS A 265 -27.69 -29.32 9.60
C LYS A 265 -27.50 -30.62 8.80
N SER A 266 -26.30 -30.84 8.28
CA SER A 266 -25.91 -32.08 7.60
C SER A 266 -25.49 -33.20 8.55
N ARG A 267 -25.58 -33.00 9.88
CA ARG A 267 -25.16 -33.95 10.92
C ARG A 267 -23.69 -34.39 10.80
N GLN A 268 -22.84 -33.49 10.33
CA GLN A 268 -21.40 -33.70 10.23
C GLN A 268 -20.68 -32.83 11.26
N ASP A 269 -19.82 -33.43 12.06
CA ASP A 269 -18.96 -32.70 13.00
C ASP A 269 -17.70 -32.23 12.25
N PRO A 270 -17.49 -30.91 12.04
CA PRO A 270 -16.35 -30.39 11.30
C PRO A 270 -15.01 -30.58 12.02
N ALA A 271 -15.00 -30.91 13.31
CA ALA A 271 -13.78 -31.16 14.04
C ALA A 271 -13.19 -32.55 13.73
N LEU A 272 -14.02 -33.50 13.29
CA LEU A 272 -13.61 -34.86 12.96
C LEU A 272 -12.78 -34.92 11.66
N PRO A 273 -11.64 -35.63 11.62
CA PRO A 273 -10.74 -35.68 10.47
C PRO A 273 -11.40 -35.98 9.12
N GLU A 274 -12.36 -36.89 9.08
CA GLU A 274 -13.10 -37.30 7.88
C GLU A 274 -13.96 -36.18 7.28
N ASN A 275 -14.34 -35.18 8.08
CA ASN A 275 -15.21 -34.09 7.66
C ASN A 275 -14.44 -32.80 7.34
N ARG A 276 -13.14 -32.73 7.62
CA ARG A 276 -12.35 -31.49 7.50
C ARG A 276 -12.26 -30.95 6.07
N GLU A 277 -12.11 -31.83 5.09
CA GLU A 277 -12.12 -31.46 3.67
C GLU A 277 -13.49 -30.95 3.22
N THR A 278 -14.55 -31.60 3.69
CA THR A 278 -15.92 -31.15 3.46
C THR A 278 -16.15 -29.79 4.09
N TYR A 279 -15.62 -29.56 5.30
CA TYR A 279 -15.75 -28.28 5.98
C TYR A 279 -15.05 -27.14 5.23
N LEU A 280 -13.85 -27.38 4.69
CA LEU A 280 -13.16 -26.43 3.82
C LEU A 280 -14.02 -26.08 2.58
N LYS A 281 -14.62 -27.07 1.93
CA LYS A 281 -15.53 -26.84 0.77
C LYS A 281 -16.76 -26.03 1.18
N VAL A 282 -17.35 -26.35 2.33
CA VAL A 282 -18.51 -25.62 2.87
C VAL A 282 -18.13 -24.16 3.14
N LEU A 283 -16.96 -23.91 3.75
CA LEU A 283 -16.43 -22.56 3.99
C LEU A 283 -16.26 -21.78 2.69
N LYS A 284 -15.65 -22.36 1.66
CA LYS A 284 -15.48 -21.71 0.35
C LYS A 284 -16.82 -21.34 -0.32
N ASN A 285 -17.88 -22.09 -0.01
CA ASN A 285 -19.22 -21.86 -0.52
C ASN A 285 -20.09 -20.96 0.38
N VAL A 286 -19.56 -20.42 1.48
CA VAL A 286 -20.30 -19.47 2.32
C VAL A 286 -20.38 -18.13 1.59
N THR A 287 -21.60 -17.63 1.44
CA THR A 287 -21.89 -16.28 0.96
C THR A 287 -22.95 -15.63 1.84
N PHE A 288 -22.77 -14.35 2.16
CA PHE A 288 -23.70 -13.54 2.95
C PHE A 288 -23.35 -12.06 2.86
N ASP A 289 -24.28 -11.18 3.20
CA ASP A 289 -23.99 -9.75 3.37
C ASP A 289 -23.44 -9.50 4.78
N GLY A 290 -22.20 -9.03 4.85
CA GLY A 290 -21.48 -8.72 6.09
C GLY A 290 -21.37 -7.21 6.33
N VAL A 291 -20.64 -6.84 7.38
CA VAL A 291 -20.41 -5.42 7.72
C VAL A 291 -19.43 -4.76 6.76
N SER A 292 -18.53 -5.53 6.13
CA SER A 292 -17.61 -5.04 5.12
C SER A 292 -18.11 -5.22 3.69
N GLY A 293 -19.40 -5.49 3.47
CA GLY A 293 -20.00 -5.73 2.16
C GLY A 293 -20.34 -7.20 1.91
N HIS A 294 -20.62 -7.56 0.66
CA HIS A 294 -20.94 -8.94 0.30
C HIS A 294 -19.70 -9.83 0.48
N ILE A 295 -19.83 -10.88 1.29
CA ILE A 295 -18.77 -11.82 1.61
C ILE A 295 -18.88 -13.03 0.70
N SER A 296 -17.86 -13.22 -0.12
CA SER A 296 -17.60 -14.44 -0.89
C SER A 296 -16.10 -14.61 -1.05
N VAL A 297 -15.66 -15.85 -1.28
CA VAL A 297 -14.27 -16.16 -1.60
C VAL A 297 -14.18 -16.87 -2.94
N ASN A 298 -13.08 -16.68 -3.66
CA ASN A 298 -12.81 -17.43 -4.88
C ASN A 298 -12.38 -18.88 -4.57
N GLU A 299 -12.11 -19.66 -5.61
CA GLU A 299 -11.67 -21.06 -5.45
C GLU A 299 -10.38 -21.20 -4.62
N SER A 300 -9.50 -20.19 -4.70
CA SER A 300 -8.28 -20.08 -3.91
C SER A 300 -8.58 -19.71 -2.45
N GLY A 301 -9.80 -19.32 -2.06
CA GLY A 301 -10.13 -18.88 -0.70
C GLY A 301 -9.74 -17.43 -0.41
N ASP A 302 -9.43 -16.63 -1.43
CA ASP A 302 -9.26 -15.19 -1.29
C ASP A 302 -10.61 -14.48 -1.40
N ARG A 303 -10.80 -13.44 -0.60
CA ARG A 303 -12.00 -12.62 -0.66
C ARG A 303 -12.16 -12.02 -2.06
N GLN A 304 -13.35 -12.16 -2.63
CA GLN A 304 -13.74 -11.37 -3.78
C GLN A 304 -14.15 -9.98 -3.32
N VAL A 305 -13.49 -8.95 -3.88
CA VAL A 305 -13.75 -7.56 -3.54
C VAL A 305 -15.08 -7.14 -4.16
N SER A 306 -16.06 -6.85 -3.31
CA SER A 306 -17.44 -6.49 -3.69
C SER A 306 -17.76 -5.01 -3.46
N VAL A 307 -16.86 -4.29 -2.78
CA VAL A 307 -16.98 -2.86 -2.46
C VAL A 307 -15.72 -2.13 -2.94
N PRO A 308 -15.82 -0.86 -3.38
CA PRO A 308 -14.63 -0.07 -3.71
C PRO A 308 -13.76 0.14 -2.46
N PHE A 309 -12.57 0.73 -2.65
CA PHE A 309 -11.74 1.25 -1.57
C PHE A 309 -12.03 2.72 -1.34
N ASP A 310 -12.05 3.14 -0.08
CA ASP A 310 -12.18 4.54 0.30
C ASP A 310 -10.86 5.26 0.01
N ILE A 311 -10.95 6.43 -0.61
CA ILE A 311 -9.83 7.36 -0.75
C ILE A 311 -9.93 8.34 0.40
N LEU A 312 -8.96 8.28 1.30
CA LEU A 312 -8.92 9.09 2.51
C LEU A 312 -7.82 10.15 2.39
N ASN A 313 -8.15 11.35 2.86
CA ASN A 313 -7.21 12.45 2.98
C ASN A 313 -7.13 12.91 4.43
N PHE A 314 -5.92 13.02 4.94
CA PHE A 314 -5.68 13.35 6.32
C PHE A 314 -5.57 14.88 6.47
N VAL A 315 -6.54 15.49 7.14
CA VAL A 315 -6.71 16.96 7.21
C VAL A 315 -7.08 17.34 8.64
N ASN A 316 -6.31 18.27 9.24
CA ASN A 316 -6.61 18.83 10.56
C ASN A 316 -6.94 17.73 11.60
N ASP A 317 -6.02 16.79 11.77
CA ASP A 317 -6.10 15.68 12.72
C ASP A 317 -7.19 14.61 12.44
N SER A 318 -7.88 14.71 11.30
CA SER A 318 -9.01 13.86 10.90
C SER A 318 -8.80 13.18 9.55
N LEU A 319 -9.40 12.00 9.38
CA LEU A 319 -9.50 11.32 8.10
C LEU A 319 -10.78 11.77 7.39
N VAL A 320 -10.62 12.44 6.25
CA VAL A 320 -11.72 12.92 5.42
C VAL A 320 -11.88 11.98 4.22
N LEU A 321 -13.09 11.48 4.01
CA LEU A 321 -13.43 10.68 2.83
C LEU A 321 -13.54 11.62 1.61
N ILE A 322 -12.58 11.53 0.70
CA ILE A 322 -12.53 12.37 -0.52
C ILE A 322 -13.09 11.65 -1.75
N GLY A 323 -13.37 10.35 -1.64
CA GLY A 323 -13.94 9.57 -2.73
C GLY A 323 -13.76 8.08 -2.54
N SER A 324 -13.98 7.33 -3.61
CA SER A 324 -13.78 5.88 -3.67
C SER A 324 -13.13 5.45 -4.98
N VAL A 325 -12.46 4.31 -4.98
CA VAL A 325 -11.86 3.71 -6.19
C VAL A 325 -12.15 2.21 -6.26
N THR A 326 -12.65 1.75 -7.40
CA THR A 326 -12.89 0.33 -7.67
C THR A 326 -11.61 -0.38 -8.11
N VAL A 327 -11.60 -1.71 -8.06
CA VAL A 327 -10.43 -2.54 -8.43
C VAL A 327 -9.99 -2.32 -9.89
N ASP A 328 -10.92 -2.04 -10.80
CA ASP A 328 -10.62 -1.68 -12.19
C ASP A 328 -10.10 -0.24 -12.36
N GLY A 329 -9.90 0.49 -11.25
CA GLY A 329 -9.30 1.82 -11.23
C GLY A 329 -10.27 2.97 -11.51
N LYS A 330 -11.59 2.74 -11.51
CA LYS A 330 -12.57 3.84 -11.65
C LYS A 330 -12.66 4.61 -10.34
N VAL A 331 -12.37 5.89 -10.42
CA VAL A 331 -12.38 6.80 -9.27
C VAL A 331 -13.66 7.64 -9.28
N SER A 332 -14.30 7.76 -8.13
CA SER A 332 -15.40 8.69 -7.88
C SER A 332 -15.01 9.60 -6.72
N LEU A 333 -14.76 10.89 -6.99
CA LEU A 333 -14.40 11.88 -5.98
C LEU A 333 -15.64 12.64 -5.49
N ASN A 334 -15.64 13.03 -4.22
CA ASN A 334 -16.68 13.86 -3.64
C ASN A 334 -16.46 15.32 -4.07
N GLU A 335 -17.35 15.88 -4.90
CA GLU A 335 -17.19 17.22 -5.48
C GLU A 335 -17.16 18.34 -4.41
N ASP A 336 -17.88 18.15 -3.31
CA ASP A 336 -17.95 19.11 -2.20
C ASP A 336 -16.72 19.09 -1.29
N VAL A 337 -15.84 18.09 -1.45
CA VAL A 337 -14.68 17.89 -0.57
C VAL A 337 -13.40 18.24 -1.31
N LYS A 338 -12.77 19.34 -0.88
CA LYS A 338 -11.47 19.75 -1.43
C LYS A 338 -10.36 18.87 -0.87
N ILE A 339 -9.55 18.32 -1.78
CA ILE A 339 -8.33 17.59 -1.43
C ILE A 339 -7.30 18.58 -0.89
N VAL A 340 -6.70 18.23 0.24
CA VAL A 340 -5.53 18.88 0.80
C VAL A 340 -4.33 17.99 0.53
N TYR A 341 -3.33 18.54 -0.13
CA TYR A 341 -2.07 17.88 -0.44
C TYR A 341 -1.03 18.14 0.65
N THR A 342 0.05 17.36 0.64
CA THR A 342 1.13 17.43 1.63
C THR A 342 1.56 18.87 1.93
N GLY A 343 1.81 19.16 3.22
CA GLY A 343 2.14 20.51 3.68
C GLY A 343 0.94 21.47 3.72
N GLY A 344 -0.28 20.95 3.62
CA GLY A 344 -1.51 21.75 3.64
C GLY A 344 -1.76 22.53 2.34
N ALA A 345 -1.25 22.06 1.21
CA ALA A 345 -1.47 22.69 -0.08
C ALA A 345 -2.89 22.41 -0.59
N THR A 346 -3.57 23.42 -1.12
CA THR A 346 -4.88 23.27 -1.79
C THR A 346 -4.75 23.08 -3.29
N GLU A 347 -3.56 23.35 -3.84
CA GLU A 347 -3.24 23.12 -5.23
C GLU A 347 -2.58 21.76 -5.40
N LYS A 348 -3.05 21.00 -6.40
CA LYS A 348 -2.48 19.69 -6.74
C LYS A 348 -1.01 19.86 -7.15
N PRO A 349 -0.06 19.16 -6.49
CA PRO A 349 1.34 19.22 -6.89
C PRO A 349 1.51 18.59 -8.28
N ARG A 350 2.41 19.17 -9.07
CA ARG A 350 2.89 18.52 -10.29
C ARG A 350 3.76 17.33 -9.90
N ASP A 351 3.78 16.30 -10.72
CA ASP A 351 4.60 15.11 -10.49
C ASP A 351 6.10 15.36 -10.71
N MET A 352 6.42 16.29 -11.61
CA MET A 352 7.74 16.89 -11.78
C MET A 352 7.65 18.42 -11.92
N PRO A 353 8.67 19.18 -11.51
CA PRO A 353 8.76 20.60 -11.78
C PRO A 353 8.83 20.84 -13.30
N VAL A 354 8.22 21.93 -13.76
CA VAL A 354 8.36 22.34 -15.16
C VAL A 354 9.72 22.98 -15.33
N THR A 355 10.62 22.29 -16.02
CA THR A 355 11.84 22.88 -16.57
C THR A 355 11.44 23.83 -17.70
N LYS A 356 11.32 25.13 -17.38
CA LYS A 356 11.32 26.16 -18.41
C LYS A 356 12.74 26.28 -18.95
N ILE A 357 13.06 25.53 -20.00
CA ILE A 357 14.30 25.75 -20.74
C ILE A 357 14.15 27.11 -21.44
N PRO A 358 15.01 28.10 -21.14
CA PRO A 358 14.98 29.38 -21.85
C PRO A 358 15.10 29.13 -23.36
N ARG A 359 14.34 29.84 -24.19
CA ARG A 359 14.44 29.69 -25.66
C ARG A 359 15.90 29.84 -26.14
N SER A 360 16.67 30.71 -25.49
CA SER A 360 18.12 30.86 -25.74
C SER A 360 18.92 29.58 -25.50
N ALA A 361 18.67 28.86 -24.40
CA ALA A 361 19.35 27.59 -24.09
C ALA A 361 18.95 26.47 -25.08
N LEU A 362 17.68 26.43 -25.49
CA LEU A 362 17.20 25.48 -26.49
C LEU A 362 17.85 25.75 -27.86
N ILE A 363 17.93 27.02 -28.27
CA ILE A 363 18.61 27.46 -29.49
C ILE A 363 20.10 27.10 -29.39
N SER A 364 20.78 27.39 -28.27
CA SER A 364 22.19 27.03 -28.08
C SER A 364 22.45 25.53 -28.13
N MET A 365 21.55 24.68 -27.61
CA MET A 365 21.66 23.22 -27.76
C MET A 365 21.51 22.73 -29.20
N ILE A 366 20.55 23.31 -29.95
CA ILE A 366 20.31 22.97 -31.36
C ILE A 366 21.50 23.43 -32.24
N PHE A 367 22.01 24.63 -32.00
CA PHE A 367 23.17 25.15 -32.75
C PHE A 367 24.48 24.48 -32.34
N GLY A 368 24.67 24.18 -31.05
CA GLY A 368 25.86 23.47 -30.56
C GLY A 368 25.97 22.05 -31.12
N SER A 369 24.85 21.32 -31.21
CA SER A 369 24.83 19.99 -31.84
C SER A 369 25.10 20.06 -33.35
N ALA A 370 24.52 21.03 -34.08
CA ALA A 370 24.79 21.22 -35.50
C ALA A 370 26.27 21.55 -35.81
N VAL A 371 26.93 22.33 -34.96
CA VAL A 371 28.37 22.63 -35.09
C VAL A 371 29.23 21.37 -34.85
N CYS A 372 28.89 20.54 -33.85
CA CYS A 372 29.60 19.28 -33.63
C CYS A 372 29.42 18.27 -34.79
N THR A 373 28.23 18.22 -35.41
CA THR A 373 27.97 17.35 -36.57
C THR A 373 28.67 17.85 -37.84
N LEU A 374 28.79 19.17 -38.02
CA LEU A 374 29.53 19.75 -39.16
C LEU A 374 31.04 19.54 -39.03
N VAL A 375 31.61 19.68 -37.84
CA VAL A 375 33.05 19.45 -37.61
C VAL A 375 33.42 17.97 -37.81
N SER A 376 32.52 17.04 -37.49
CA SER A 376 32.73 15.60 -37.75
C SER A 376 32.53 15.20 -39.22
N TYR A 377 31.84 16.00 -40.03
CA TYR A 377 31.67 15.75 -41.47
C TYR A 377 32.83 16.29 -42.32
N PHE A 378 33.67 17.17 -41.77
CA PHE A 378 34.78 17.80 -42.48
C PHE A 378 36.13 17.10 -42.29
N ASP A 379 36.21 15.98 -41.57
CA ASP A 379 37.48 15.34 -41.24
C ASP A 379 37.51 13.85 -41.63
N GLU A 380 37.66 13.58 -42.93
CA GLU A 380 38.05 12.25 -43.44
C GLU A 380 39.55 12.16 -43.79
N THR A 381 40.33 13.23 -43.60
CA THR A 381 41.76 13.22 -43.92
C THR A 381 42.55 14.19 -43.05
N SER A 382 42.97 13.77 -41.85
CA SER A 382 44.31 13.96 -41.26
C SER A 382 44.30 13.84 -39.73
N ASN A 383 45.18 13.00 -39.17
CA ASN A 383 45.46 12.92 -37.74
C ASN A 383 45.90 14.29 -37.15
N VAL A 384 45.03 14.95 -36.39
CA VAL A 384 45.43 16.02 -35.44
C VAL A 384 44.62 15.91 -34.15
N THR A 385 45.34 15.91 -33.02
CA THR A 385 44.82 16.05 -31.66
C THR A 385 43.86 17.24 -31.51
N CYS A 386 42.59 16.99 -31.20
CA CYS A 386 41.63 18.03 -30.83
C CYS A 386 42.06 18.71 -29.52
N VAL A 387 42.62 19.91 -29.62
CA VAL A 387 42.74 20.85 -28.49
C VAL A 387 41.45 21.67 -28.45
N LEU A 388 40.60 21.37 -27.48
CA LEU A 388 39.38 22.12 -27.16
C LEU A 388 39.75 23.45 -26.49
N ASP A 389 40.08 24.49 -27.26
CA ASP A 389 40.09 25.87 -26.75
C ASP A 389 38.67 26.44 -26.79
N LEU A 390 37.91 26.14 -25.74
CA LEU A 390 36.63 26.79 -25.44
C LEU A 390 36.89 28.22 -24.94
N TRP A 391 36.86 29.19 -25.85
CA TRP A 391 36.66 30.60 -25.49
C TRP A 391 35.23 30.82 -24.99
N PHE A 392 34.97 30.47 -23.73
CA PHE A 392 33.74 30.86 -23.03
C PHE A 392 33.86 32.32 -22.57
N MET A 393 33.24 33.24 -23.32
CA MET A 393 32.74 34.47 -22.72
C MET A 393 31.62 34.11 -21.75
N ASN A 394 31.98 34.00 -20.47
CA ASN A 394 31.26 34.57 -19.33
C ASN A 394 29.71 34.43 -19.35
N ILE A 395 29.19 33.22 -19.15
CA ILE A 395 27.92 32.95 -18.42
C ILE A 395 28.08 31.55 -17.82
N GLY A 396 28.18 31.47 -16.49
CA GLY A 396 28.38 30.23 -15.76
C GLY A 396 27.11 29.38 -15.72
N TYR A 397 27.08 28.30 -16.50
CA TYR A 397 26.29 27.10 -16.23
C TYR A 397 27.01 25.90 -16.86
N THR A 398 27.78 25.18 -16.03
CA THR A 398 28.40 23.92 -16.43
C THR A 398 27.35 22.81 -16.36
N LEU A 399 26.86 22.38 -17.52
CA LEU A 399 26.02 21.19 -17.67
C LEU A 399 26.92 20.03 -18.12
N ILE A 400 27.26 19.11 -17.22
CA ILE A 400 28.02 17.90 -17.56
C ILE A 400 27.01 16.88 -18.11
N ILE A 401 27.01 16.68 -19.43
CA ILE A 401 26.32 15.55 -20.06
C ILE A 401 27.36 14.44 -20.23
N GLY A 402 27.32 13.44 -19.34
CA GLY A 402 28.05 12.19 -19.52
C GLY A 402 27.26 11.28 -20.45
N THR A 403 27.70 11.16 -21.70
CA THR A 403 27.27 10.08 -22.60
C THR A 403 28.05 8.82 -22.28
N LEU A 404 27.41 7.86 -21.62
CA LEU A 404 27.80 6.44 -21.63
C LEU A 404 27.37 5.87 -22.98
N LEU A 405 28.34 5.57 -23.84
CA LEU A 405 28.20 4.63 -24.94
C LEU A 405 29.00 3.40 -24.54
N GLU A 406 28.33 2.37 -24.01
CA GLU A 406 28.84 1.00 -24.03
C GLU A 406 28.30 0.36 -25.32
N THR A 407 29.22 0.02 -26.22
CA THR A 407 28.97 -0.87 -27.36
C THR A 407 29.53 -2.25 -27.01
N ASP A 408 28.65 -3.24 -26.92
CA ASP A 408 28.99 -4.66 -27.05
C ASP A 408 29.55 -4.90 -28.46
N GLU A 409 30.72 -5.54 -28.56
CA GLU A 409 31.00 -6.47 -29.67
C GLU A 409 32.19 -7.41 -29.34
N ASP A 410 31.82 -8.68 -29.21
CA ASP A 410 32.48 -9.92 -29.60
C ASP A 410 33.97 -10.24 -29.35
N ILE A 411 34.08 -11.33 -28.61
CA ILE A 411 35.13 -12.34 -28.53
C ILE A 411 35.58 -12.81 -29.93
N ARG A 412 36.90 -12.75 -30.16
CA ARG A 412 37.65 -13.79 -30.86
C ARG A 412 38.90 -14.17 -30.07
#